data_AF-A0A3G9JRE1-F1
#
_entry.id   AF-A0A3G9JRE1-F1
#
_cell.length_a   1.000
_cell.length_b   1.000
_cell.length_c   1.000
_cell.angle_alpha   90.00
_cell.angle_beta   90.00
_cell.angle_gamma   90.00
#
_symmetry.space_group_name_H-M   'P 1'
#
loop_
_entity.id
_entity.type
_entity.pdbx_description
1 polymer ?
#
loop_
_entity_poly.entity_id
_entity_poly.type
_entity_poly.pdbx_seq_one_letter_code
_entity_poly.pdbx_strand_id
1 'polypeptide(L)'
;MKILIDTNIIIDNALEREPFWNASEQVLSLIEKGTIAGYISASTFSDLYYIIRKARGRDWTLTYLKQLITFCQIATVNQDAIIRELHKKDDPIVKWFDKGFPQTTLANGEVD
;
A
#
# COMPACT_ATOMS: atom_id res chain seq x y z
N MET A 1 -11.82 -0.79 13.79
CA MET A 1 -11.23 -1.59 12.69
C MET A 1 -9.90 -0.97 12.29
N LYS A 2 -8.89 -1.78 11.94
CA LYS A 2 -7.58 -1.31 11.46
C LYS A 2 -7.39 -1.79 10.03
N ILE A 3 -6.93 -0.90 9.14
CA ILE A 3 -6.67 -1.25 7.74
C ILE A 3 -5.25 -0.82 7.35
N LEU A 4 -4.57 -1.65 6.56
CA LEU A 4 -3.35 -1.25 5.86
C LEU A 4 -3.76 -0.75 4.48
N ILE A 5 -3.38 0.48 4.16
CA ILE A 5 -3.74 1.14 2.91
C ILE A 5 -2.71 0.78 1.86
N ASP A 6 -3.16 0.28 0.72
CA ASP A 6 -2.31 0.06 -0.45
C ASP A 6 -1.83 1.41 -1.02
N THR A 7 -0.59 1.43 -1.52
CA THR A 7 0.02 2.58 -2.20
C THR A 7 -0.89 3.18 -3.27
N ASN A 8 -1.59 2.36 -4.07
CA ASN A 8 -2.45 2.83 -5.16
C ASN A 8 -3.62 3.68 -4.68
N ILE A 9 -4.23 3.36 -3.53
CA ILE A 9 -5.33 4.16 -2.97
C ILE A 9 -4.86 5.59 -2.70
N ILE A 10 -3.64 5.74 -2.17
CA ILE A 10 -3.07 7.06 -1.89
C ILE A 10 -2.72 7.79 -3.19
N ILE A 11 -2.19 7.09 -4.18
CA ILE A 11 -1.88 7.68 -5.50
C ILE A 11 -3.17 8.13 -6.18
N ASP A 12 -4.22 7.32 -6.15
CA ASP A 12 -5.50 7.62 -6.79
C ASP A 12 -6.14 8.86 -6.17
N ASN A 13 -6.04 9.01 -4.84
CA ASN A 13 -6.47 10.21 -4.14
C ASN A 13 -5.61 11.43 -4.51
N ALA A 14 -4.28 11.32 -4.42
CA ALA A 14 -3.35 12.43 -4.64
C ALA A 14 -3.38 12.97 -6.08
N LEU A 15 -3.58 12.08 -7.05
CA LEU A 15 -3.53 12.38 -8.47
C LEU A 15 -4.91 12.44 -9.12
N GLU A 16 -5.99 12.29 -8.34
CA GLU A 16 -7.37 12.31 -8.83
C GLU A 16 -7.60 11.30 -9.96
N ARG A 17 -7.10 10.07 -9.80
CA ARG A 17 -7.15 9.03 -10.85
C ARG A 17 -8.52 8.36 -10.89
N GLU A 18 -9.21 8.54 -12.00
CA GLU A 18 -10.41 7.78 -12.31
C GLU A 18 -10.08 6.33 -12.73
N PRO A 19 -10.95 5.36 -12.44
CA PRO A 19 -12.29 5.50 -11.84
C PRO A 19 -12.32 5.44 -10.29
N PHE A 20 -11.15 5.35 -9.64
CA PHE A 20 -11.06 4.99 -8.22
C PHE A 20 -10.95 6.20 -7.29
N TRP A 21 -10.84 7.40 -7.83
CA TRP A 21 -10.64 8.62 -7.04
C TRP A 21 -11.69 8.78 -5.94
N ASN A 22 -12.99 8.70 -6.27
CA ASN A 22 -14.06 8.84 -5.30
C ASN A 22 -14.00 7.78 -4.19
N ALA A 23 -13.68 6.52 -4.54
CA ALA A 23 -13.53 5.47 -3.54
C ALA A 23 -12.32 5.71 -2.62
N SER A 24 -11.19 6.16 -3.20
CA SER A 24 -9.98 6.47 -2.43
C SER A 24 -10.16 7.66 -1.47
N GLU A 25 -10.89 8.70 -1.90
CA GLU A 25 -11.24 9.85 -1.06
C GLU A 25 -12.08 9.40 0.13
N GLN A 26 -13.09 8.57 -0.09
CA GLN A 26 -13.96 8.11 0.99
C GLN A 26 -13.19 7.31 2.04
N VAL A 27 -12.27 6.44 1.62
CA VAL A 27 -11.39 5.70 2.53
C VAL A 27 -10.56 6.64 3.39
N LEU A 28 -9.90 7.63 2.79
CA LEU A 28 -9.08 8.58 3.54
C LEU A 28 -9.93 9.48 4.46
N SER A 29 -11.11 9.91 4.01
CA SER A 29 -12.06 10.70 4.79
C SER A 29 -12.51 9.96 6.05
N LEU A 30 -12.76 8.64 5.96
CA LEU A 30 -13.10 7.82 7.12
C LEU A 30 -11.95 7.69 8.12
N ILE A 31 -10.70 7.66 7.64
CA ILE A 31 -9.51 7.62 8.49
C ILE A 31 -9.32 8.99 9.17
N GLU A 32 -9.41 10.08 8.41
CA GLU A 32 -9.26 11.45 8.91
C GLU A 32 -10.31 11.79 9.99
N LYS A 33 -11.56 11.31 9.82
CA LYS A 33 -12.63 11.43 10.82
C LYS A 33 -12.46 10.52 12.04
N GLY A 34 -11.45 9.65 12.06
CA GLY A 34 -11.20 8.70 13.15
C GLY A 34 -12.17 7.51 13.19
N THR A 35 -13.00 7.30 12.15
CA THR A 35 -13.94 6.18 12.07
C THR A 35 -13.22 4.84 11.95
N ILE A 36 -12.09 4.82 11.25
CA ILE A 36 -11.21 3.66 11.11
C ILE A 36 -9.74 4.07 11.30
N ALA A 37 -8.91 3.15 11.79
CA ALA A 37 -7.47 3.40 11.90
C ALA A 37 -6.76 2.97 10.61
N GLY A 38 -6.23 3.95 9.86
CA GLY A 38 -5.44 3.73 8.66
C GLY A 38 -3.96 3.58 8.96
N TYR A 39 -3.32 2.58 8.35
CA TYR A 39 -1.89 2.35 8.40
C TYR A 39 -1.29 2.46 7.00
N ILE A 40 -0.09 3.01 6.89
CA ILE A 40 0.69 3.06 5.64
C ILE A 40 2.06 2.42 5.92
N SER A 41 2.54 1.58 5.00
CA SER A 41 3.89 1.02 5.12
C SER A 41 4.94 2.15 5.07
N ALA A 42 5.93 2.10 5.95
CA ALA A 42 7.06 3.04 5.92
C ALA A 42 7.77 3.06 4.56
N SER A 43 7.87 1.90 3.88
CA SER A 43 8.52 1.79 2.56
C SER A 43 7.78 2.56 1.47
N THR A 44 6.45 2.65 1.57
CA THR A 44 5.58 3.28 0.57
C THR A 44 5.80 4.80 0.47
N PHE A 45 6.28 5.47 1.52
CA PHE A 45 6.47 6.93 1.49
C PHE A 45 7.46 7.40 0.43
N SER A 46 8.51 6.61 0.18
CA SER A 46 9.45 6.92 -0.90
C SER A 46 8.74 6.81 -2.25
N ASP A 47 8.03 5.72 -2.50
CA ASP A 47 7.31 5.51 -3.76
C ASP A 47 6.29 6.62 -4.03
N LEU A 48 5.50 6.97 -3.01
CA LEU A 48 4.54 8.08 -3.08
C LEU A 48 5.23 9.40 -3.44
N TYR A 49 6.34 9.73 -2.77
CA TYR A 49 7.10 10.94 -3.08
C TYR A 49 7.57 10.95 -4.55
N TYR A 50 8.14 9.85 -5.03
CA TYR A 50 8.65 9.75 -6.40
C TYR A 50 7.55 9.80 -7.46
N ILE A 51 6.39 9.20 -7.20
CA ILE A 51 5.27 9.14 -8.15
C ILE A 51 4.54 10.48 -8.18
N ILE A 52 4.11 10.98 -7.02
CA ILE A 52 3.25 12.18 -6.93
C ILE A 52 4.01 13.42 -7.40
N ARG A 53 5.30 13.56 -7.06
CA ARG A 53 6.08 14.75 -7.44
C ARG A 53 6.22 14.94 -8.94
N LYS A 54 6.17 13.86 -9.73
CA LYS A 54 6.25 13.94 -11.19
C LYS A 54 5.03 14.64 -11.77
N ALA A 55 3.87 14.50 -11.13
CA ALA A 55 2.61 15.08 -11.60
C ALA A 55 2.26 16.42 -10.91
N ARG A 56 2.51 16.54 -9.59
CA ARG A 56 2.08 17.70 -8.77
C ARG A 56 3.22 18.61 -8.33
N GLY A 57 4.48 18.25 -8.61
CA GLY A 57 5.66 19.00 -8.16
C GLY A 57 6.05 18.72 -6.70
N ARG A 58 7.23 19.20 -6.32
CA ARG A 58 7.87 18.90 -5.03
C ARG A 58 7.07 19.42 -3.83
N ASP A 59 6.72 20.70 -3.82
CA ASP A 59 6.16 21.35 -2.63
C ASP A 59 4.75 20.84 -2.31
N TRP A 60 3.94 20.63 -3.35
CA TRP A 60 2.64 20.00 -3.22
C TRP A 60 2.78 18.59 -2.63
N THR A 61 3.70 17.78 -3.16
CA THR A 61 3.92 16.40 -2.70
C THR A 61 4.35 16.36 -1.23
N LEU A 62 5.30 17.22 -0.83
CA LEU A 62 5.73 17.28 0.57
C LEU A 62 4.60 17.72 1.50
N THR A 63 3.73 18.63 1.04
CA THR A 63 2.56 19.07 1.80
C THR A 63 1.57 17.93 1.98
N TYR A 64 1.25 17.21 0.91
CA TYR A 64 0.35 16.06 0.93
C TYR A 64 0.86 14.92 1.83
N LEU A 65 2.15 14.56 1.71
CA LEU A 65 2.75 13.52 2.57
C LEU A 65 2.78 13.92 4.06
N LYS A 66 3.01 15.22 4.34
CA LYS A 66 2.92 15.74 5.72
C LYS A 66 1.50 15.68 6.27
N GLN A 67 0.48 15.89 5.43
CA GLN A 67 -0.91 15.73 5.83
C GLN A 67 -1.24 14.27 6.09
N LEU A 68 -0.82 13.33 5.23
CA LEU A 68 -1.09 11.91 5.43
C LEU A 68 -0.62 11.40 6.81
N ILE A 69 0.56 11.82 7.27
CA ILE A 69 1.09 11.38 8.57
C ILE A 69 0.36 11.98 9.78
N THR A 70 -0.54 12.97 9.60
CA THR A 70 -1.31 13.51 10.73
C THR A 70 -2.49 12.62 11.10
N PHE A 71 -3.01 11.83 10.15
CA PHE A 71 -4.17 10.96 10.36
C PHE A 71 -3.92 9.48 10.09
N CYS A 72 -2.86 9.12 9.35
CA CYS A 72 -2.43 7.73 9.17
C CYS A 72 -1.28 7.36 10.12
N GLN A 73 -1.32 6.14 10.62
CA GLN A 73 -0.22 5.54 11.37
C GLN A 73 0.79 4.88 10.43
N ILE A 74 2.06 4.84 10.83
CA ILE A 74 3.11 4.17 10.05
C ILE A 74 3.25 2.73 10.52
N ALA A 75 3.03 1.78 9.61
CA ALA A 75 3.34 0.39 9.82
C ALA A 75 4.86 0.20 9.66
N THR A 76 5.54 0.00 10.79
CA THR A 76 6.96 -0.29 10.84
C THR A 76 7.21 -1.77 10.56
N VAL A 77 8.15 -2.08 9.68
CA VAL A 77 8.64 -3.45 9.45
C VAL A 77 10.09 -3.55 9.90
N ASN A 78 10.44 -4.66 10.52
CA ASN A 78 11.82 -5.01 10.88
C ASN A 78 12.09 -6.48 10.57
N GLN A 79 13.33 -6.90 10.71
CA GLN A 79 13.74 -8.27 10.40
C GLN A 79 12.95 -9.31 11.21
N ASP A 80 12.73 -9.08 12.51
CA ASP A 80 12.00 -10.01 13.37
C ASP A 80 10.53 -10.17 12.96
N ALA A 81 9.88 -9.08 12.53
CA ALA A 81 8.52 -9.11 12.02
C ALA A 81 8.45 -10.00 10.77
N ILE A 82 9.41 -9.87 9.85
CA ILE A 82 9.46 -10.69 8.63
C ILE A 82 9.72 -12.16 8.95
N ILE A 83 10.71 -12.47 9.80
CA ILE A 83 11.05 -13.84 10.20
C ILE A 83 9.83 -14.53 10.83
N ARG A 84 9.09 -13.82 11.68
CA ARG A 84 7.87 -14.36 12.31
C ARG A 84 6.82 -14.77 11.29
N GLU A 85 6.61 -13.95 10.26
CA GLU A 85 5.65 -14.25 9.21
C GLU A 85 6.12 -15.45 8.36
N LEU A 86 7.40 -15.51 8.00
CA LEU A 86 7.97 -16.64 7.24
C LEU A 86 7.92 -17.98 7.99
N HIS A 87 7.91 -17.97 9.33
CA HIS A 87 7.80 -19.19 10.12
C HIS A 87 6.36 -19.69 10.31
N LYS A 88 5.35 -19.00 9.78
CA LYS A 88 3.95 -19.47 9.82
C LYS A 88 3.75 -20.61 8.83
N LYS A 89 4.01 -21.85 9.27
CA LYS A 89 3.91 -23.07 8.46
C LYS A 89 2.54 -23.31 7.82
N ASP A 90 1.47 -22.71 8.34
CA ASP A 90 0.12 -22.84 7.80
C ASP A 90 -0.33 -21.70 6.89
N ASP A 91 0.49 -20.65 6.75
CA ASP A 91 0.17 -19.53 5.88
C ASP A 91 0.25 -19.95 4.40
N PRO A 92 -0.80 -19.71 3.59
CA PRO A 92 -0.81 -20.05 2.17
C PRO A 92 0.34 -19.44 1.37
N ILE A 93 0.79 -18.23 1.74
CA ILE A 93 1.88 -17.52 1.07
C ILE A 93 3.22 -18.16 1.42
N VAL A 94 3.43 -18.54 2.68
CA VAL A 94 4.64 -19.27 3.10
C VAL A 94 4.71 -20.62 2.40
N LYS A 95 3.59 -21.36 2.35
CA LYS A 95 3.49 -22.62 1.58
C LYS A 95 3.76 -22.42 0.09
N TRP A 96 3.42 -21.26 -0.47
CA TRP A 96 3.69 -20.93 -1.86
C TRP A 96 5.18 -20.67 -2.11
N PHE A 97 5.87 -19.97 -1.21
CA PHE A 97 7.33 -19.80 -1.27
C PHE A 97 8.08 -21.12 -1.09
N ASP A 98 7.67 -21.95 -0.13
CA ASP A 98 8.29 -23.25 0.14
C ASP A 98 8.17 -24.25 -1.02
N LYS A 99 7.11 -24.13 -1.83
CA LYS A 99 6.90 -24.98 -3.01
C LYS A 99 7.79 -24.61 -4.20
N GLY A 100 8.53 -23.51 -4.13
CA GLY A 100 9.28 -22.95 -5.25
C GLY A 100 8.33 -22.36 -6.30
N PHE A 101 8.71 -21.22 -6.89
CA PHE A 101 7.94 -20.61 -7.97
C PHE A 101 7.69 -21.65 -9.08
N PRO A 102 6.44 -22.01 -9.39
CA PRO A 102 6.18 -22.90 -10.52
C PRO A 102 6.62 -22.18 -11.80
N GLN A 103 7.59 -22.75 -12.52
CA GLN A 103 8.10 -22.22 -13.79
C GLN A 103 7.08 -22.25 -14.94
N THR A 104 5.81 -22.60 -14.70
CA THR A 104 4.86 -22.96 -15.76
C THR A 104 3.93 -21.84 -16.24
N THR A 105 3.93 -20.63 -15.66
CA THR A 105 2.98 -19.57 -16.09
C THR A 105 3.50 -18.66 -17.22
N LEU A 106 4.62 -18.99 -17.89
CA LEU A 106 5.09 -18.24 -19.07
C LEU A 106 5.18 -19.09 -20.35
N ALA A 107 4.55 -20.26 -20.40
CA ALA A 107 4.60 -21.10 -21.61
C ALA A 107 3.42 -20.89 -22.57
N ASN A 108 2.18 -20.73 -22.11
CA ASN A 108 1.04 -20.76 -23.03
C ASN A 108 0.06 -19.62 -22.72
N GLY A 109 0.05 -18.61 -23.60
CA GLY A 109 -0.87 -17.48 -23.54
C GLY A 109 -2.29 -17.85 -23.92
N GLU A 110 -2.97 -18.62 -23.08
CA GLU A 110 -4.42 -18.81 -23.14
C GLU A 110 -4.98 -18.63 -21.72
N VAL A 111 -5.94 -17.71 -21.60
CA VAL A 111 -6.66 -17.36 -20.38
C VAL A 111 -8.01 -18.06 -20.47
N ASP A 112 -8.27 -19.00 -19.55
CA ASP A 112 -9.62 -19.38 -19.13
C ASP A 112 -10.03 -18.55 -17.90
#